data_AF-A0A815TWZ2-F1
#
_entry.id   AF-A0A815TWZ2-F1
#
_cell.length_a   1.000
_cell.length_b   1.000
_cell.length_c   1.000
_cell.angle_alpha   90.00
_cell.angle_beta   90.00
_cell.angle_gamma   90.00
#
_symmetry.space_group_name_H-M   'P 1'
#
loop_
_entity.id
_entity.type
_entity.pdbx_description
1 polymer ?
#
loop_
_entity_poly.entity_id
_entity_poly.type
_entity_poly.pdbx_seq_one_letter_code
_entity_poly.pdbx_strand_id
1 'polypeptide(L)'
;MTSSTHQFITIPAKKPSDVNLSTPIKNFIKATFGDKEDYSASIDGFNSLRAEALLRSNYKDDCSKLIRYYDQLCAIEHKLPITENQIRIYFKWQDAFVSGGSLFGGKQKTNGSWKLTYEKA
;
A
#
# COMPACT_ATOMS: atom_id res chain seq x y z
N MET A 1 10.94 -30.10 34.92
CA MET A 1 10.44 -28.76 34.54
C MET A 1 9.71 -28.91 33.21
N THR A 2 8.39 -28.98 33.22
CA THR A 2 7.59 -29.08 31.99
C THR A 2 7.53 -27.71 31.35
N SER A 3 8.23 -27.52 30.22
CA SER A 3 8.11 -26.30 29.42
C SER A 3 6.68 -26.22 28.88
N SER A 4 5.93 -25.23 29.33
CA SER A 4 4.64 -24.87 28.76
C SER A 4 4.88 -24.34 27.34
N THR A 5 4.62 -25.16 26.32
CA THR A 5 4.66 -24.71 24.93
C THR A 5 3.40 -23.91 24.65
N HIS A 6 3.49 -22.59 24.79
CA HIS A 6 2.44 -21.68 24.35
C HIS A 6 2.43 -21.61 22.82
N GLN A 7 1.29 -21.95 22.21
CA GLN A 7 1.08 -21.83 20.77
C GLN A 7 0.24 -20.59 20.50
N PHE A 8 0.82 -19.63 19.79
CA PHE A 8 0.14 -18.41 19.36
C PHE A 8 -0.24 -18.52 17.88
N ILE A 9 -1.43 -18.03 17.54
CA ILE A 9 -1.86 -17.90 16.14
C ILE A 9 -1.32 -16.57 15.61
N THR A 10 -0.67 -16.60 14.45
CA THR A 10 -0.18 -15.42 13.75
C THR A 10 -0.80 -15.33 12.36
N ILE A 11 -0.88 -14.11 11.83
CA ILE A 11 -1.41 -13.86 10.49
C ILE A 11 -0.26 -13.36 9.61
N PRO A 12 0.03 -14.03 8.48
CA PRO A 12 1.03 -13.54 7.53
C PRO A 12 0.56 -12.23 6.87
N ALA A 13 1.51 -11.37 6.50
CA ALA A 13 1.20 -10.16 5.77
C ALA A 13 0.90 -10.45 4.29
N LYS A 14 -0.02 -9.68 3.70
CA LYS A 14 -0.24 -9.64 2.25
C LYS A 14 0.96 -9.00 1.57
N LYS A 15 1.20 -9.34 0.30
CA LYS A 15 2.31 -8.77 -0.49
C LYS A 15 1.79 -7.81 -1.56
N PRO A 16 2.13 -6.51 -1.52
CA PRO A 16 1.72 -5.57 -2.55
C PRO A 16 2.62 -5.66 -3.79
N SER A 17 2.13 -5.15 -4.92
CA SER A 17 2.98 -4.77 -6.03
C SER A 17 3.61 -3.40 -5.80
N ASP A 18 4.67 -3.12 -6.56
CA ASP A 18 5.15 -1.75 -6.72
C ASP A 18 4.10 -0.91 -7.46
N VAL A 19 3.91 0.32 -7.01
CA VAL A 19 2.90 1.26 -7.50
C VAL A 19 3.46 2.67 -7.34
N ASN A 20 3.45 3.45 -8.42
CA ASN A 20 3.81 4.87 -8.39
C ASN A 20 2.58 5.73 -8.06
N LEU A 21 2.55 6.30 -6.86
CA LEU A 21 1.52 7.24 -6.43
C LEU A 21 1.83 8.67 -6.92
N SER A 22 3.10 9.00 -7.09
CA SER A 22 3.55 10.38 -7.22
C SER A 22 3.11 11.03 -8.53
N THR A 23 3.46 10.41 -9.65
CA THR A 23 3.16 10.94 -10.99
C THR A 23 1.67 11.22 -11.22
N PRO A 24 0.73 10.28 -10.97
CA PRO A 24 -0.69 10.53 -11.22
C PRO A 24 -1.28 11.63 -10.32
N ILE A 25 -0.85 11.73 -9.05
CA ILE A 25 -1.32 12.78 -8.13
C ILE A 25 -0.79 14.15 -8.54
N LYS A 26 0.51 14.26 -8.86
CA LYS A 26 1.12 15.52 -9.35
C LYS A 26 0.44 16.02 -10.62
N ASN A 27 0.21 15.13 -11.58
CA ASN A 27 -0.46 15.47 -12.83
C ASN A 27 -1.88 16.00 -12.60
N PHE A 28 -2.63 15.37 -11.69
CA PHE A 28 -3.99 15.82 -11.36
C PHE A 28 -4.00 17.19 -10.69
N ILE A 29 -3.13 17.41 -9.70
CA ILE A 29 -3.04 18.70 -9.00
C ILE A 29 -2.67 19.81 -9.99
N LYS A 30 -1.66 19.59 -10.83
CA LYS A 30 -1.24 20.56 -11.84
C LYS A 30 -2.36 20.87 -12.83
N ALA A 31 -3.09 19.86 -13.29
CA ALA A 31 -4.23 20.04 -14.19
C ALA A 31 -5.41 20.79 -13.53
N THR A 32 -5.61 20.62 -12.23
CA THR A 32 -6.76 21.19 -11.50
C THR A 32 -6.49 22.59 -10.96
N PHE A 33 -5.27 22.85 -10.46
CA PHE A 33 -4.94 24.07 -9.72
C PHE A 33 -3.86 24.93 -10.40
N GLY A 34 -3.22 24.43 -11.46
CA GLY A 34 -2.07 25.09 -12.09
C GLY A 34 -0.82 25.04 -11.21
N ASP A 35 0.12 25.96 -11.46
CA ASP A 35 1.42 26.02 -10.77
C ASP A 35 1.41 26.96 -9.54
N LYS A 36 0.28 27.05 -8.81
CA LYS A 36 0.13 27.98 -7.68
C LYS A 36 0.88 27.55 -6.42
N GLU A 37 0.86 26.25 -6.11
CA GLU A 37 1.52 25.67 -4.95
C GLU A 37 2.25 24.40 -5.36
N ASP A 38 3.46 24.22 -4.81
CA ASP A 38 4.27 23.03 -5.07
C ASP A 38 4.16 22.02 -3.94
N TYR A 39 3.41 20.95 -4.19
CA TYR A 39 3.27 19.81 -3.27
C TYR A 39 4.18 18.63 -3.66
N SER A 40 5.10 18.81 -4.62
CA SER A 40 5.86 17.72 -5.22
C SER A 40 6.63 16.91 -4.20
N ALA A 41 7.31 17.58 -3.26
CA ALA A 41 8.08 16.95 -2.19
C ALA A 41 7.20 16.13 -1.23
N SER A 42 6.02 16.63 -0.86
CA SER A 42 5.09 15.90 0.02
C SER A 42 4.54 14.66 -0.68
N ILE A 43 4.25 14.76 -1.98
CA ILE A 43 3.74 13.64 -2.79
C ILE A 43 4.82 12.57 -2.99
N ASP A 44 6.08 12.97 -3.25
CA ASP A 44 7.20 12.04 -3.34
C ASP A 44 7.49 11.38 -1.99
N GLY A 45 7.36 12.12 -0.89
CA GLY A 45 7.43 11.60 0.46
C GLY A 45 6.35 10.55 0.73
N PHE A 46 5.11 10.77 0.27
CA PHE A 46 4.03 9.81 0.40
C PHE A 46 4.28 8.52 -0.41
N ASN A 47 4.78 8.65 -1.64
CA ASN A 47 5.17 7.50 -2.46
C ASN A 47 6.31 6.69 -1.80
N SER A 48 7.31 7.37 -1.24
CA SER A 48 8.42 6.74 -0.54
C SER A 48 7.95 6.05 0.75
N LEU A 49 7.06 6.68 1.50
CA LEU A 49 6.45 6.12 2.70
C LEU A 49 5.71 4.80 2.39
N ARG A 50 4.98 4.70 1.27
CA ARG A 50 4.36 3.45 0.84
C ARG A 50 5.40 2.34 0.65
N ALA A 51 6.46 2.63 -0.10
CA ALA A 51 7.51 1.66 -0.38
C ALA A 51 8.21 1.21 0.91
N GLU A 52 8.48 2.13 1.83
CA GLU A 52 9.08 1.81 3.13
C GLU A 52 8.16 0.99 4.02
N ALA A 53 6.87 1.37 4.08
CA ALA A 53 5.88 0.70 4.93
C ALA A 53 5.56 -0.72 4.46
N LEU A 54 5.57 -0.96 3.14
CA LEU A 54 5.00 -2.18 2.55
C LEU A 54 6.00 -3.11 1.87
N LEU A 55 7.08 -2.59 1.30
CA LEU A 55 8.04 -3.38 0.50
C LEU A 55 9.37 -3.59 1.21
N ARG A 56 9.71 -2.72 2.17
CA ARG A 56 10.99 -2.75 2.89
C ARG A 56 10.84 -3.00 4.39
N SER A 57 9.64 -3.31 4.87
CA SER A 57 9.41 -3.58 6.28
C SER A 57 10.14 -4.85 6.70
N ASN A 58 11.16 -4.73 7.55
CA ASN A 58 11.72 -5.87 8.24
C ASN A 58 10.82 -6.22 9.43
N TYR A 59 10.61 -7.51 9.69
CA TYR A 59 9.79 -7.99 10.83
C TYR A 59 10.27 -7.51 12.22
N LYS A 60 11.44 -6.86 12.30
CA LYS A 60 12.02 -6.28 13.51
C LYS A 60 11.74 -4.79 13.67
N ASP A 61 11.30 -4.11 12.60
CA ASP A 61 10.96 -2.70 12.65
C ASP A 61 9.53 -2.53 13.20
N ASP A 62 9.34 -1.50 14.02
CA ASP A 62 8.04 -1.15 14.58
C ASP A 62 7.02 -0.82 13.48
N CYS A 63 5.74 -1.12 13.74
CA CYS A 63 4.61 -0.90 12.82
C CYS A 63 4.32 0.59 12.56
N SER A 64 5.04 1.51 13.20
CA SER A 64 4.93 2.95 13.05
C SER A 64 4.83 3.44 11.59
N LYS A 65 5.61 2.88 10.67
CA LYS A 65 5.56 3.29 9.25
C LYS A 65 4.26 2.86 8.56
N LEU A 66 3.78 1.66 8.86
CA LEU A 66 2.51 1.14 8.34
C LEU A 66 1.34 1.96 8.86
N ILE A 67 1.35 2.28 10.16
CA ILE A 67 0.33 3.14 10.80
C ILE A 67 0.33 4.52 10.15
N ARG A 68 1.51 5.15 10.02
CA ARG A 68 1.63 6.47 9.38
C ARG A 68 1.16 6.44 7.93
N TYR A 69 1.45 5.37 7.18
CA TYR A 69 0.96 5.22 5.81
C TYR A 69 -0.58 5.13 5.77
N TYR A 70 -1.17 4.34 6.67
CA TYR A 70 -2.63 4.22 6.81
C TYR A 70 -3.29 5.56 7.17
N ASP A 71 -2.71 6.33 8.09
CA ASP A 71 -3.22 7.65 8.46
C ASP A 71 -3.21 8.62 7.27
N GLN A 72 -2.14 8.59 6.47
CA GLN A 72 -2.07 9.41 5.25
C GLN A 72 -3.12 9.00 4.22
N LEU A 73 -3.38 7.70 4.03
CA LEU A 73 -4.47 7.23 3.18
C LEU A 73 -5.83 7.79 3.63
N CYS A 74 -6.10 7.78 4.93
CA CYS A 74 -7.34 8.35 5.49
C CYS A 74 -7.42 9.87 5.28
N ALA A 75 -6.30 10.58 5.44
CA ALA A 75 -6.25 12.03 5.29
C ALA A 75 -6.47 12.52 3.85
N ILE A 76 -6.11 11.71 2.84
CA ILE A 76 -6.25 12.08 1.42
C ILE A 76 -7.55 11.58 0.78
N GLU A 77 -8.25 10.62 1.39
CA GLU A 77 -9.42 9.95 0.82
C GLU A 77 -10.50 10.92 0.33
N HIS A 78 -10.74 11.99 1.07
CA HIS A 78 -11.76 13.01 0.73
C HIS A 78 -11.19 14.20 -0.06
N LYS A 79 -9.89 14.22 -0.33
CA LYS A 79 -9.19 15.33 -1.01
C LYS A 79 -8.83 15.01 -2.46
N LEU A 80 -8.55 13.74 -2.74
CA LEU A 80 -8.06 13.28 -4.03
C LEU A 80 -9.02 12.25 -4.63
N PRO A 81 -9.58 12.49 -5.83
CA PRO A 81 -10.46 11.53 -6.47
C PRO A 81 -9.67 10.37 -7.11
N ILE A 82 -9.18 9.44 -6.28
CA ILE A 82 -8.48 8.24 -6.71
C ILE A 82 -9.49 7.23 -7.25
N THR A 83 -9.60 7.23 -8.58
CA THR A 83 -10.54 6.43 -9.37
C THR A 83 -9.94 6.12 -10.73
N GLU A 84 -10.53 5.16 -11.46
CA GLU A 84 -10.14 4.81 -12.84
C GLU A 84 -10.29 5.97 -13.85
N ASN A 85 -11.11 6.97 -13.53
CA ASN A 85 -11.44 8.06 -14.46
C ASN A 85 -10.68 9.37 -14.16
N GLN A 86 -10.12 9.53 -12.96
CA GLN A 86 -9.47 10.78 -12.55
C GLN A 86 -8.01 10.53 -12.16
N ILE A 87 -7.72 10.10 -10.92
CA ILE A 87 -6.35 9.76 -10.50
C ILE A 87 -6.16 8.25 -10.60
N ARG A 88 -5.63 7.81 -11.76
CA ARG A 88 -5.46 6.39 -12.11
C ARG A 88 -4.30 5.75 -11.36
N ILE A 89 -4.61 5.10 -10.23
CA ILE A 89 -3.65 4.30 -9.46
C ILE A 89 -4.23 2.89 -9.28
N TYR A 90 -3.59 1.89 -9.86
CA TYR A 90 -4.02 0.49 -9.74
C TYR A 90 -3.26 -0.20 -8.61
N PHE A 91 -3.98 -0.54 -7.54
CA PHE A 91 -3.44 -1.24 -6.40
C PHE A 91 -3.58 -2.74 -6.60
N LYS A 92 -2.49 -3.49 -6.45
CA LYS A 92 -2.49 -4.95 -6.58
C LYS A 92 -1.83 -5.60 -5.39
N TRP A 93 -2.49 -6.63 -4.85
CA TRP A 93 -2.05 -7.39 -3.69
C TRP A 93 -2.14 -8.88 -3.94
N GLN A 94 -1.17 -9.60 -3.41
CA GLN A 94 -1.16 -11.06 -3.30
C GLN A 94 -1.79 -11.45 -1.97
N ASP A 95 -2.51 -12.57 -1.99
CA ASP A 95 -3.13 -13.11 -0.79
C ASP A 95 -2.08 -13.55 0.27
N ALA A 96 -2.39 -13.35 1.55
CA ALA A 96 -1.50 -13.58 2.68
C ALA A 96 -1.22 -15.08 2.94
N PHE A 97 -2.18 -15.94 2.61
CA PHE A 97 -2.12 -17.38 2.91
C PHE A 97 -1.62 -18.20 1.72
N VAL A 98 -1.05 -17.53 0.71
CA VAL A 98 -0.36 -18.22 -0.37
C VAL A 98 0.99 -18.71 0.14
N SER A 99 0.98 -19.93 0.68
CA SER A 99 2.17 -20.66 1.09
C SER A 99 3.04 -20.96 -0.14
N GLY A 100 4.37 -20.95 0.04
CA GLY A 100 5.40 -21.16 -1.00
C GLY A 100 5.42 -22.58 -1.57
N GLY A 101 4.31 -23.04 -2.12
CA GLY A 101 4.09 -24.37 -2.67
C GLY A 101 3.31 -24.29 -3.96
N SER A 102 3.92 -23.72 -4.99
CA SER A 102 3.52 -24.00 -6.38
C SER A 102 4.71 -24.57 -7.13
N LEU A 103 5.23 -25.69 -6.62
CA LEU A 103 6.04 -26.60 -7.41
C LEU A 103 5.18 -27.38 -8.44
N PHE A 104 3.85 -27.19 -8.41
CA PHE A 104 2.86 -27.83 -9.29
C PHE A 104 1.78 -26.85 -9.81
N GLY A 105 2.16 -25.64 -10.26
CA GLY A 105 1.34 -24.84 -11.17
C GLY A 105 0.05 -24.19 -10.62
N GLY A 106 -0.18 -24.19 -9.30
CA GLY A 106 -1.23 -23.38 -8.67
C GLY A 106 -0.97 -21.88 -8.88
N LYS A 107 -1.91 -21.16 -9.53
CA LYS A 107 -1.81 -19.72 -9.80
C LYS A 107 -1.86 -18.93 -8.48
N GLN A 108 -0.86 -18.09 -8.27
CA GLN A 108 -0.85 -17.09 -7.19
C GLN A 108 -2.07 -16.18 -7.33
N LYS A 109 -3.00 -16.21 -6.38
CA LYS A 109 -4.20 -15.37 -6.42
C LYS A 109 -3.80 -13.93 -6.12
N THR A 110 -3.91 -13.08 -7.14
CA THR A 110 -3.69 -11.64 -7.03
C THR A 110 -4.97 -10.91 -7.37
N ASN A 111 -5.37 -10.00 -6.49
CA ASN A 111 -6.52 -9.13 -6.72
C ASN A 111 -6.02 -7.68 -6.82
N GLY A 112 -6.79 -6.84 -7.51
CA GLY A 112 -6.48 -5.41 -7.60
C GLY A 112 -7.70 -4.54 -7.83
N SER A 113 -7.52 -3.24 -7.64
CA SER A 113 -8.58 -2.25 -7.74
C SER A 113 -8.00 -0.85 -7.95
N TRP A 114 -8.79 0.02 -8.59
CA TRP A 114 -8.50 1.45 -8.73
C TRP A 114 -8.96 2.27 -7.51
N LYS A 115 -9.59 1.64 -6.52
CA LYS A 115 -10.20 2.33 -5.37
C LYS A 115 -9.21 2.46 -4.22
N LEU A 116 -9.10 3.65 -3.65
CA LEU A 116 -8.31 3.87 -2.43
C LEU A 116 -8.81 3.02 -1.24
N THR A 117 -10.12 2.77 -1.17
CA THR A 117 -10.73 1.91 -0.14
C THR A 117 -10.22 0.47 -0.20
N TYR A 118 -9.74 0.00 -1.36
CA TYR A 118 -9.12 -1.31 -1.50
C TYR A 118 -7.67 -1.33 -0.99
N GLU A 119 -6.90 -0.26 -1.20
CA GLU A 119 -5.53 -0.15 -0.63
C GLU A 119 -5.56 -0.06 0.90
N LYS A 120 -6.62 0.54 1.45
CA LYS A 120 -6.82 0.72 2.89
C LYS A 120 -7.28 -0.56 3.61
N ALA A 121 -7.85 -1.54 2.89
CA ALA A 121 -8.49 -2.74 3.45
C ALA A 121 -7.57 -3.96 3.50
#